data_AF-A0A3N4R4K4-F1
#
_entry.id   AF-A0A3N4R4K4-F1
#
_cell.length_a   1.000
_cell.length_b   1.000
_cell.length_c   1.000
_cell.angle_alpha   90.00
_cell.angle_beta   90.00
_cell.angle_gamma   90.00
#
_symmetry.space_group_name_H-M   'P 1'
#
loop_
_entity.id
_entity.type
_entity.pdbx_description
1 polymer ?
#
loop_
_entity_poly.entity_id
_entity_poly.type
_entity_poly.pdbx_seq_one_letter_code
_entity_poly.pdbx_strand_id
1 'polypeptide(L)'
;MRIGELSERTNTSRRLLRYYEEQLLIVSARMPNGYREYDERFVDRVLQIRGLLDAGLPVRIIKQILPCLDKPRTIHFPDATPEMLDTLRRERDRMTERIDCLIRNRDSVSEYLDEVSKGRRPTPEPAPAET
;
A
#
# COMPACT_ATOMS: atom_id res chain seq x y z
N MET A 1 -15.09 19.09 -1.59
CA MET A 1 -14.75 18.47 -2.89
C MET A 1 -15.72 17.34 -3.26
N ARG A 2 -15.91 17.05 -4.55
CA ARG A 2 -16.72 15.89 -4.99
C ARG A 2 -15.88 14.61 -5.09
N ILE A 3 -16.52 13.44 -5.16
CA ILE A 3 -15.80 12.16 -5.35
C ILE A 3 -14.95 12.14 -6.63
N GLY A 4 -15.38 12.84 -7.68
CA GLY A 4 -14.61 12.98 -8.92
C GLY A 4 -13.32 13.76 -8.70
N GLU A 5 -13.40 14.89 -8.02
CA GLU A 5 -12.26 15.72 -7.67
C GLU A 5 -11.29 14.99 -6.72
N LEU A 6 -11.82 14.29 -5.71
CA LEU A 6 -11.00 13.44 -4.83
C LEU A 6 -10.27 12.33 -5.60
N SER A 7 -10.95 11.75 -6.60
CA SER A 7 -10.39 10.70 -7.47
C SER A 7 -9.20 11.20 -8.26
N GLU A 8 -9.33 12.38 -8.87
CA GLU A 8 -8.28 13.03 -9.64
C GLU A 8 -7.08 13.42 -8.76
N ARG A 9 -7.34 14.09 -7.63
CA ARG A 9 -6.27 14.55 -6.72
C ARG A 9 -5.46 13.41 -6.08
N THR A 10 -6.07 12.25 -5.90
CA THR A 10 -5.43 11.10 -5.25
C THR A 10 -5.03 9.99 -6.21
N ASN A 11 -5.27 10.19 -7.52
CA ASN A 11 -5.13 9.18 -8.56
C ASN A 11 -5.83 7.84 -8.20
N THR A 12 -6.93 7.91 -7.46
CA THR A 12 -7.63 6.75 -6.89
C THR A 12 -8.98 6.61 -7.56
N SER A 13 -9.34 5.41 -8.04
CA SER A 13 -10.62 5.23 -8.72
C SER A 13 -11.81 5.56 -7.80
N ARG A 14 -12.89 6.12 -8.37
CA ARG A 14 -14.13 6.40 -7.64
C ARG A 14 -14.71 5.15 -6.97
N ARG A 15 -14.54 3.96 -7.57
CA ARG A 15 -14.93 2.67 -6.99
C ARG A 15 -14.17 2.41 -5.69
N LEU A 16 -12.85 2.63 -5.69
CA LEU A 16 -12.02 2.39 -4.51
C LEU A 16 -12.28 3.43 -3.43
N LEU A 17 -12.56 4.69 -3.79
CA LEU A 17 -13.00 5.72 -2.84
C LEU A 17 -14.33 5.35 -2.17
N ARG A 18 -15.31 4.83 -2.92
CA ARG A 18 -16.57 4.32 -2.35
C ARG A 18 -16.32 3.16 -1.39
N TYR A 19 -15.43 2.24 -1.76
CA TYR A 19 -15.01 1.17 -0.86
C TYR A 19 -14.36 1.72 0.42
N TYR A 20 -13.50 2.73 0.35
CA TYR A 20 -12.94 3.37 1.54
C TYR A 20 -14.02 4.04 2.41
N GLU A 21 -15.03 4.64 1.79
CA GLU A 21 -16.19 5.21 2.48
C GLU A 21 -17.03 4.14 3.18
N GLU A 22 -17.32 3.02 2.50
CA GLU A 22 -17.99 1.84 3.10
C GLU A 22 -17.20 1.26 4.27
N GLN A 23 -15.88 1.33 4.19
CA GLN A 23 -14.97 0.94 5.26
C GLN A 23 -14.77 2.02 6.33
N LEU A 24 -15.48 3.16 6.28
CA LEU A 24 -15.35 4.27 7.24
C LEU A 24 -13.92 4.84 7.35
N LEU A 25 -13.09 4.62 6.33
CA LEU A 25 -11.72 5.18 6.26
C LEU A 25 -11.76 6.65 5.86
N ILE A 26 -12.72 7.00 5.00
CA ILE A 26 -13.10 8.36 4.62
C ILE A 26 -14.59 8.53 4.87
N VAL A 27 -15.06 9.75 5.07
CA VAL A 27 -16.49 10.03 5.23
C VAL A 27 -16.89 11.23 4.37
N SER A 28 -18.10 11.19 3.81
CA SER A 28 -18.69 12.33 3.14
C SER A 28 -19.65 13.08 4.05
N ALA A 29 -19.68 14.41 3.93
CA ALA A 29 -20.74 15.25 4.45
C ALA A 29 -21.87 15.34 3.42
N ARG A 30 -23.12 15.38 3.90
CA ARG A 30 -24.26 15.71 3.05
C ARG A 30 -24.52 17.21 3.13
N MET A 31 -24.52 17.84 1.96
CA MET A 31 -24.86 19.25 1.83
C MET A 31 -26.39 19.46 1.77
N PRO A 32 -26.90 20.66 2.10
CA PRO A 32 -28.34 20.96 2.06
C PRO A 32 -29.00 20.71 0.70
N ASN A 33 -28.23 20.75 -0.38
CA ASN A 33 -28.64 20.45 -1.75
C ASN A 33 -28.61 18.94 -2.08
N GLY A 34 -28.51 18.05 -1.09
CA GLY A 34 -28.61 16.59 -1.24
C GLY A 34 -27.33 15.89 -1.73
N TYR A 35 -26.29 16.68 -1.98
CA TYR A 35 -25.05 16.24 -2.58
C TYR A 35 -24.01 15.79 -1.54
N ARG A 36 -23.15 14.83 -1.93
CA ARG A 36 -21.99 14.43 -1.10
C ARG A 36 -20.79 15.33 -1.36
N GLU A 37 -20.15 15.73 -0.27
CA GLU A 37 -18.86 16.42 -0.26
C GLU A 37 -17.86 15.74 0.66
N TYR A 38 -16.60 15.73 0.24
CA TYR A 38 -15.47 15.28 1.02
C TYR A 38 -14.62 16.50 1.40
N ASP A 39 -14.14 16.49 2.64
CA ASP A 39 -13.21 17.48 3.17
C ASP A 39 -11.81 17.32 2.55
N GLU A 40 -11.06 18.41 2.43
CA GLU A 40 -9.72 18.43 1.86
C GLU A 40 -8.73 17.50 2.57
N ARG A 41 -8.88 17.32 3.89
CA ARG A 41 -8.07 16.37 4.68
C ARG A 41 -8.12 14.93 4.16
N PHE A 42 -9.16 14.56 3.41
CA PHE A 42 -9.27 13.22 2.86
C PHE A 42 -8.31 12.96 1.70
N VAL A 43 -7.71 13.99 1.10
CA VAL A 43 -6.66 13.79 0.09
C VAL A 43 -5.45 13.12 0.72
N ASP A 44 -4.90 13.71 1.78
CA ASP A 44 -3.74 13.15 2.49
C ASP A 44 -4.06 11.78 3.09
N ARG A 45 -5.27 11.64 3.67
CA ARG A 45 -5.77 10.37 4.19
C ARG A 45 -5.76 9.26 3.14
N VAL A 46 -6.29 9.53 1.95
CA VAL A 46 -6.36 8.53 0.86
C VAL A 46 -4.95 8.17 0.37
N LEU A 47 -4.06 9.15 0.26
CA LEU A 47 -2.66 8.89 -0.11
C LEU A 47 -1.95 8.02 0.94
N GLN A 48 -2.19 8.26 2.23
CA GLN A 48 -1.68 7.40 3.32
C GLN A 48 -2.24 5.98 3.24
N ILE A 49 -3.56 5.82 3.06
CA ILE A 49 -4.19 4.51 2.90
C ILE A 49 -3.54 3.74 1.75
N ARG A 50 -3.31 4.40 0.61
CA ARG A 50 -2.62 3.80 -0.54
C ARG A 50 -1.20 3.39 -0.22
N GLY A 51 -0.41 4.26 0.41
CA GLY A 51 0.96 3.90 0.80
C GLY A 51 1.02 2.68 1.71
N LEU A 52 0.07 2.54 2.64
CA LEU A 52 -0.02 1.37 3.52
C LEU A 52 -0.48 0.10 2.76
N LEU A 53 -1.42 0.23 1.83
CA LEU A 53 -1.83 -0.89 0.97
C LEU A 53 -0.68 -1.35 0.06
N ASP A 54 0.07 -0.42 -0.51
CA ASP A 54 1.24 -0.69 -1.36
C ASP A 54 2.35 -1.37 -0.55
N ALA A 55 2.48 -1.02 0.73
CA ALA A 55 3.34 -1.70 1.70
C ALA A 55 2.84 -3.10 2.11
N GLY A 56 1.65 -3.51 1.67
CA GLY A 56 1.08 -4.84 1.92
C GLY A 56 0.23 -4.94 3.18
N LEU A 57 -0.12 -3.83 3.83
CA LEU A 57 -1.04 -3.86 4.97
C LEU A 57 -2.47 -4.12 4.50
N PRO A 58 -3.18 -5.07 5.11
CA PRO A 58 -4.58 -5.28 4.79
C PRO A 58 -5.44 -4.15 5.38
N VAL A 59 -6.53 -3.82 4.70
CA VAL A 59 -7.49 -2.76 5.07
C VAL A 59 -7.93 -2.85 6.54
N ARG A 60 -8.12 -4.06 7.07
CA ARG A 60 -8.50 -4.30 8.48
C ARG A 60 -7.51 -3.67 9.47
N ILE A 61 -6.21 -3.77 9.17
CA ILE A 61 -5.13 -3.23 10.00
C ILE A 61 -5.06 -1.72 9.78
N ILE A 62 -5.12 -1.28 8.52
CA ILE A 62 -5.13 0.14 8.16
C ILE A 62 -6.21 0.90 8.94
N LYS A 63 -7.44 0.36 9.06
CA LYS A 63 -8.52 0.96 9.86
C LYS A 63 -8.16 1.19 11.33
N GLN A 64 -7.36 0.29 11.91
CA GLN A 64 -6.95 0.37 13.31
C GLN A 64 -5.81 1.37 13.50
N ILE A 65 -4.90 1.47 12.51
CA ILE A 65 -3.74 2.37 12.55
C ILE A 65 -4.14 3.82 12.22
N LEU A 66 -5.13 4.01 11.34
CA LEU A 66 -5.50 5.32 10.79
C LEU A 66 -5.76 6.41 11.84
N PRO A 67 -6.52 6.16 12.93
CA PRO A 67 -6.73 7.16 13.98
C PRO A 67 -5.44 7.65 14.64
N CYS A 68 -4.39 6.83 14.61
CA CYS A 68 -3.07 7.16 15.17
C CYS A 68 -2.22 7.99 14.21
N LEU A 69 -2.51 7.94 12.89
CA LEU A 69 -1.76 8.63 11.84
C LEU A 69 -2.14 10.10 11.67
N ASP A 70 -3.25 10.53 12.28
CA ASP A 70 -3.65 11.94 12.34
C ASP A 70 -2.66 12.78 13.19
N LYS A 71 -1.66 12.14 13.83
CA LYS A 71 -0.53 12.77 14.53
C LYS A 71 0.78 12.44 13.81
N PRO A 72 1.77 13.36 13.80
CA PRO A 72 3.00 13.16 13.05
C PRO A 72 3.80 11.96 13.56
N ARG A 73 3.86 10.93 12.70
CA ARG A 73 4.92 9.91 12.60
C ARG A 73 5.03 8.82 13.68
N THR A 74 4.12 8.76 14.66
CA THR A 74 4.12 7.67 15.64
C THR A 74 2.77 6.96 15.66
N ILE A 75 2.77 5.69 15.24
CA ILE A 75 1.64 4.79 15.44
C ILE A 75 1.56 4.49 16.94
N HIS A 76 0.62 5.12 17.64
CA HIS A 76 0.39 4.89 19.06
C HIS A 76 -0.98 4.26 19.28
N PHE A 77 -1.00 2.99 19.67
CA PHE A 77 -2.21 2.28 20.07
C PHE A 77 -2.34 2.32 21.59
N PRO A 78 -3.12 3.24 22.18
CA PRO A 78 -3.30 3.26 23.64
C PRO A 78 -3.95 1.96 24.15
N ASP A 79 -4.77 1.30 23.33
CA ASP A 79 -5.53 0.09 23.68
C ASP A 79 -5.18 -1.12 22.78
N ALA A 80 -3.88 -1.34 22.49
CA ALA A 80 -3.47 -2.51 21.72
C ALA A 80 -3.72 -3.80 22.50
N THR A 81 -4.63 -4.65 22.01
CA THR A 81 -4.82 -5.99 22.57
C THR A 81 -3.68 -6.93 22.17
N PRO A 82 -3.42 -8.02 22.92
CA PRO A 82 -2.44 -9.03 22.52
C PRO A 82 -2.67 -9.59 21.11
N GLU A 83 -3.93 -9.85 20.74
CA GLU A 83 -4.30 -10.38 19.41
C GLU A 83 -4.00 -9.38 18.29
N MET A 84 -4.15 -8.09 18.58
CA MET A 84 -3.75 -7.00 17.69
C MET A 84 -2.25 -7.04 17.44
N LEU A 85 -1.46 -7.10 18.52
CA LEU A 85 0.00 -7.15 18.45
C LEU A 85 0.49 -8.36 17.67
N ASP A 86 -0.11 -9.54 17.89
CA ASP A 86 0.21 -10.74 17.14
C ASP A 86 -0.11 -10.60 15.66
N THR A 87 -1.22 -9.94 15.33
CA THR A 87 -1.56 -9.68 13.93
C THR A 87 -0.57 -8.71 13.29
N LEU A 88 -0.19 -7.64 13.99
CA LEU A 88 0.83 -6.70 13.52
C LEU A 88 2.19 -7.38 13.34
N ARG A 89 2.60 -8.27 14.25
CA ARG A 89 3.82 -9.07 14.13
C ARG A 89 3.79 -9.94 12.88
N ARG A 90 2.69 -10.66 12.64
CA ARG A 90 2.52 -11.48 11.44
C ARG A 90 2.59 -10.66 10.14
N GLU A 91 1.91 -9.51 10.09
CA GLU A 91 1.96 -8.67 8.89
C GLU A 91 3.36 -8.06 8.69
N ARG A 92 4.06 -7.66 9.77
CA ARG A 92 5.46 -7.23 9.69
C ARG A 92 6.35 -8.34 9.12
N ASP A 93 6.22 -9.57 9.61
CA ASP A 93 7.06 -10.69 9.17
C ASP A 93 6.84 -11.00 7.69
N ARG A 94 5.59 -10.96 7.23
CA ARG A 94 5.25 -11.07 5.80
C ARG A 94 5.84 -9.95 4.95
N MET A 95 5.87 -8.71 5.45
CA MET A 95 6.52 -7.60 4.75
C MET A 95 8.02 -7.85 4.62
N THR A 96 8.67 -8.32 5.69
CA THR A 96 10.09 -8.67 5.67
C THR A 96 10.37 -9.73 4.62
N GLU A 97 9.61 -10.83 4.59
CA GLU A 97 9.76 -11.88 3.57
C GLU A 97 9.61 -11.35 2.13
N ARG A 98 8.66 -10.43 1.92
CA ARG A 98 8.44 -9.81 0.62
C ARG A 98 9.58 -8.84 0.25
N ILE A 99 10.11 -8.09 1.22
CA ILE A 99 11.29 -7.24 1.04
C ILE A 99 12.49 -8.10 0.62
N ASP A 100 12.75 -9.21 1.30
CA ASP A 100 13.86 -10.11 0.99
C ASP A 100 13.74 -10.71 -0.41
N CYS A 101 12.52 -11.06 -0.83
CA CYS A 101 12.25 -11.48 -2.21
C CYS A 101 12.52 -10.36 -3.23
N LEU A 102 12.03 -9.16 -2.98
CA LEU A 102 12.22 -8.01 -3.86
C LEU A 102 13.70 -7.60 -3.95
N ILE A 103 14.45 -7.66 -2.85
CA ILE A 103 15.90 -7.41 -2.83
C ILE A 103 16.61 -8.45 -3.70
N ARG A 104 16.35 -9.74 -3.52
CA ARG A 104 16.95 -10.80 -4.34
C ARG A 104 16.67 -10.62 -5.83
N ASN A 105 15.43 -10.30 -6.19
CA ASN A 105 15.05 -10.06 -7.57
C ASN A 105 15.73 -8.82 -8.15
N ARG A 106 15.78 -7.71 -7.40
CA ARG A 106 16.49 -6.50 -7.80
C ARG A 106 17.97 -6.76 -8.03
N ASP A 107 18.61 -7.52 -7.14
CA ASP A 107 20.03 -7.81 -7.22
C ASP A 107 20.32 -8.71 -8.43
N SER A 108 19.45 -9.70 -8.71
CA SER A 108 19.53 -10.53 -9.92
C SER A 108 19.38 -9.71 -11.21
N VAL A 109 18.45 -8.74 -11.23
CA VAL A 109 18.27 -7.84 -12.38
C VAL A 109 19.48 -6.91 -12.54
N SER A 110 20.04 -6.41 -11.44
CA SER A 110 21.24 -5.57 -11.44
C SER A 110 22.43 -6.34 -12.02
N GLU A 111 22.64 -7.58 -11.59
CA GLU A 111 23.71 -8.45 -12.09
C GLU A 111 23.56 -8.72 -13.60
N TYR A 112 22.34 -9.02 -14.06
CA TYR A 112 22.07 -9.18 -15.48
C TYR A 112 22.39 -7.91 -16.29
N LEU A 113 21.98 -6.74 -15.81
CA LEU A 113 22.26 -5.46 -16.46
C LEU A 113 23.77 -5.16 -16.50
N ASP A 114 24.51 -5.51 -15.44
CA ASP A 114 25.96 -5.38 -15.39
C ASP A 114 26.67 -6.28 -16.41
N GLU A 115 26.22 -7.52 -16.58
CA GLU A 115 26.81 -8.44 -17.57
C GLU A 115 26.54 -7.99 -19.01
N VAL A 116 25.31 -7.56 -19.31
CA VAL A 116 24.93 -7.04 -20.63
C VAL A 116 25.68 -5.75 -20.95
N SER A 117 25.81 -4.83 -19.98
CA SER A 117 26.51 -3.56 -20.18
C SER A 117 28.03 -3.71 -20.36
N LYS A 118 28.64 -4.74 -19.76
CA LYS A 118 30.06 -5.10 -19.97
C LYS A 118 30.32 -5.78 -21.33
N GLY A 119 29.30 -5.98 -22.16
CA GLY A 119 29.44 -6.56 -23.50
C GLY A 119 29.58 -8.09 -23.52
N ARG A 120 29.29 -8.77 -22.40
CA ARG A 120 29.27 -10.23 -22.35
C ARG A 120 27.88 -10.70 -22.74
N ARG A 121 27.72 -11.33 -23.91
CA ARG A 121 26.46 -12.03 -24.22
C ARG A 121 26.27 -13.13 -23.17
N PRO A 122 25.11 -13.22 -22.49
CA PRO A 122 24.83 -14.36 -21.63
C PRO A 122 24.85 -15.61 -22.51
N THR A 123 25.79 -16.51 -22.23
CA THR A 123 25.93 -17.78 -22.96
C THR A 123 24.65 -18.58 -22.74
N PRO A 124 23.95 -19.03 -23.80
CA PRO A 124 22.82 -19.92 -23.62
C PRO A 124 23.34 -21.22 -23.00
N GLU A 125 22.84 -21.54 -21.81
CA GLU A 125 23.04 -22.82 -21.15
C GLU A 125 22.56 -23.94 -22.09
N PRO A 126 23.39 -24.97 -22.36
CA PRO A 126 22.98 -26.03 -23.28
C PRO A 126 21.87 -26.84 -22.64
N ALA A 127 20.74 -26.93 -23.34
CA ALA A 127 19.61 -27.78 -22.97
C ALA A 127 20.09 -29.24 -22.74
N PRO A 128 19.59 -29.92 -21.68
CA PRO A 128 19.99 -31.29 -21.41
C PRO A 128 19.57 -32.19 -22.56
N ALA A 129 20.53 -32.95 -23.09
CA ALA A 129 20.29 -33.96 -24.12
C ALA A 129 19.38 -35.06 -23.54
N GLU A 130 18.21 -35.22 -24.15
CA GLU A 130 17.32 -36.35 -23.93
C GLU A 130 18.03 -37.65 -24.37
N THR A 131 18.04 -38.67 -23.49
CA THR A 131 18.29 -40.08 -23.84
C THR A 131 17.47 -40.96 -22.92
#